data_AF-A0A838TCA3-F1
#
_entry.id   AF-A0A838TCA3-F1
#
_cell.length_a   1.000
_cell.length_b   1.000
_cell.length_c   1.000
_cell.angle_alpha   90.00
_cell.angle_beta   90.00
_cell.angle_gamma   90.00
#
_symmetry.space_group_name_H-M   'P 1'
#
loop_
_entity.id
_entity.type
_entity.pdbx_description
1 polymer ?
#
loop_
_entity_poly.entity_id
_entity_poly.type
_entity_poly.pdbx_seq_one_letter_code
_entity_poly.pdbx_strand_id
1 'polypeptide(L)' 'MKQDGEPDFKYEVRSGGGMGRAAIWEWSVYGPDRLFPVESGEVKGALEKANSAGREAVARWDAKSKKVRK' A
#
# COMPACT_ATOMS: atom_id res chain seq x y z
N MET A 1 -16.20 23.36 1.01
CA MET A 1 -15.04 22.88 1.80
C MET A 1 -14.65 21.53 1.23
N LYS A 2 -13.50 21.43 0.58
CA LYS A 2 -13.02 20.20 -0.04
C LYS A 2 -12.46 19.29 1.05
N GLN A 3 -13.32 18.50 1.69
CA GLN A 3 -12.90 17.21 2.21
C GLN A 3 -13.17 16.19 1.09
N ASP A 4 -12.42 16.34 -0.01
CA ASP A 4 -12.14 15.20 -0.85
C ASP A 4 -11.36 14.25 0.06
N GLY A 5 -12.05 13.23 0.58
CA GLY A 5 -11.50 12.21 1.45
C GLY A 5 -10.48 11.39 0.67
N GLU A 6 -9.30 11.98 0.43
CA GLU A 6 -8.12 11.21 0.11
C GLU A 6 -7.95 10.20 1.26
N PRO A 7 -7.79 8.91 0.95
CA PRO A 7 -7.58 7.92 1.99
C PRO A 7 -6.41 8.37 2.85
N ASP A 8 -6.58 8.37 4.18
CA ASP A 8 -5.52 8.72 5.15
C ASP A 8 -4.24 7.92 4.84
N PHE A 9 -4.38 6.72 4.28
CA PHE A 9 -3.26 5.85 3.89
C PHE A 9 -3.14 5.75 2.38
N LYS A 10 -1.93 6.02 1.86
CA LYS A 10 -1.57 5.82 0.45
C LYS A 10 -0.74 4.55 0.31
N TYR A 11 -0.83 3.86 -0.82
CA TYR A 11 0.11 2.79 -1.14
C TYR A 11 0.84 3.11 -2.43
N GLU A 12 2.06 2.60 -2.53
CA GLU A 12 2.90 2.71 -3.71
C GLU A 12 3.40 1.32 -4.08
N VAL A 13 3.50 1.04 -5.38
CA VAL A 13 4.05 -0.20 -5.91
C VAL A 13 5.22 0.15 -6.82
N ARG A 14 6.38 -0.46 -6.58
CA ARG A 14 7.60 -0.30 -7.36
C ARG A 14 8.07 -1.64 -7.89
N SER A 15 8.75 -1.63 -9.03
CA SER A 15 9.42 -2.82 -9.55
C SER A 15 10.77 -2.98 -8.85
N GLY A 16 10.93 -4.02 -8.03
CA GLY A 16 12.20 -4.38 -7.38
C GLY A 16 13.19 -5.07 -8.32
N GLY A 17 12.77 -5.39 -9.55
CA GLY A 17 13.61 -5.94 -10.60
C GLY A 17 13.07 -7.23 -11.21
N GLY A 18 13.56 -7.60 -12.40
CA GLY A 18 13.08 -8.75 -13.17
C GLY A 18 11.91 -8.43 -14.11
N MET A 19 11.64 -9.34 -15.04
CA MET A 19 10.61 -9.18 -16.08
C MET A 19 9.71 -10.43 -16.13
N GLY A 20 8.41 -10.24 -16.36
CA GLY A 20 7.45 -11.34 -16.48
C GLY A 20 7.29 -12.14 -15.18
N ARG A 21 7.37 -13.48 -15.26
CA ARG A 21 7.16 -14.39 -14.10
C ARG A 21 8.20 -14.24 -12.99
N ALA A 22 9.37 -13.66 -13.31
CA ALA A 22 10.45 -13.41 -12.36
C ALA A 22 10.47 -11.96 -11.85
N ALA A 23 9.51 -11.12 -12.24
CA ALA A 23 9.43 -9.75 -11.73
C ALA A 23 9.14 -9.76 -10.23
N ILE A 24 9.91 -8.97 -9.49
CA ILE A 24 9.68 -8.68 -8.08
C ILE A 24 9.02 -7.30 -8.02
N TRP A 25 7.90 -7.24 -7.32
CA TRP A 25 7.17 -6.01 -7.07
C TRP A 25 7.16 -5.73 -5.58
N GLU A 26 7.65 -4.56 -5.21
CA GLU A 26 7.63 -4.05 -3.85
C GLU A 26 6.40 -3.17 -3.70
N TRP A 27 5.63 -3.36 -2.64
CA TRP A 27 4.54 -2.46 -2.26
C TRP A 27 4.83 -1.88 -0.89
N SER A 28 4.42 -0.64 -0.68
CA SER A 28 4.65 0.13 0.54
C SER A 28 3.42 0.97 0.85
N VAL A 29 2.94 0.91 2.08
CA VAL A 29 1.83 1.71 2.59
C VAL A 29 2.38 2.83 3.44
N TYR A 30 1.93 4.05 3.16
CA TYR A 30 2.30 5.27 3.84
C TYR A 30 1.09 5.81 4.60
N GLY A 31 1.33 6.24 5.84
CA GLY A 31 0.32 6.97 6.60
C GLY A 31 0.25 8.44 6.19
N PRO A 32 -0.76 9.18 6.68
CA PRO A 32 -1.03 10.56 6.27
C PRO A 32 0.10 11.53 6.67
N ASP A 33 0.84 11.19 7.73
CA ASP A 33 1.89 12.02 8.33
C ASP A 33 3.24 11.30 8.42
N ARG A 34 3.44 10.22 7.63
CA ARG A 34 4.67 9.43 7.71
C ARG A 34 5.50 9.52 6.44
N LEU A 35 6.73 10.01 6.61
CA LEU A 35 7.81 9.97 5.61
C LEU A 35 8.28 8.53 5.30
N PHE A 36 8.01 7.58 6.20
CA PHE A 36 8.38 6.18 6.07
C PHE A 36 7.14 5.30 5.94
N PRO A 37 7.22 4.21 5.17
CA PRO A 37 6.09 3.30 5.05
C PRO A 37 5.78 2.65 6.40
N VAL A 38 4.50 2.60 6.75
CA VAL A 38 4.00 1.88 7.94
C VAL A 38 4.06 0.37 7.76
N GLU A 39 3.99 -0.08 6.51
CA GLU A 39 3.99 -1.47 6.12
C GLU A 39 4.53 -1.58 4.70
N SER A 40 5.33 -2.60 4.43
CA SER A 40 5.84 -2.87 3.09
C SER A 40 6.01 -4.37 2.90
N GLY A 41 6.03 -4.80 1.65
CA GLY A 41 6.21 -6.19 1.31
C GLY A 41 6.58 -6.40 -0.15
N GLU A 42 7.04 -7.61 -0.45
CA GLU A 42 7.49 -8.01 -1.77
C GLU A 42 6.58 -9.11 -2.34
N VAL A 43 6.28 -9.03 -3.62
CA VAL A 43 5.48 -10.02 -4.35
C VAL A 43 6.19 -10.41 -5.63
N LYS A 44 6.37 -11.72 -5.81
CA LYS A 44 6.94 -12.28 -7.04
C LYS A 44 5.84 -12.53 -8.08
N GLY A 45 6.13 -12.21 -9.34
CA GLY A 45 5.28 -12.46 -10.49
C GLY A 45 4.60 -11.20 -11.03
N ALA A 46 3.27 -11.15 -10.95
CA ALA A 46 2.48 -10.11 -11.63
C ALA A 46 2.26 -8.86 -10.76
N LEU A 47 2.31 -7.69 -11.41
CA LEU A 47 2.01 -6.38 -10.82
C LEU A 47 0.63 -6.34 -10.16
N GLU A 48 -0.34 -7.07 -10.72
CA GLU A 48 -1.70 -7.16 -10.18
C GLU A 48 -1.72 -7.74 -8.76
N LYS A 49 -0.86 -8.72 -8.47
CA LYS A 49 -0.75 -9.29 -7.12
C LYS A 49 -0.19 -8.27 -6.13
N ALA A 50 0.81 -7.49 -6.54
CA ALA A 50 1.36 -6.43 -5.71
C ALA A 50 0.36 -5.28 -5.47
N ASN A 51 -0.44 -4.92 -6.48
CA ASN A 51 -1.53 -3.96 -6.31
C ASN A 51 -2.62 -4.48 -5.37
N SER A 52 -3.03 -5.74 -5.51
CA SER A 52 -3.99 -6.36 -4.59
C SER A 52 -3.46 -6.32 -3.15
N ALA A 53 -2.20 -6.74 -2.95
CA ALA A 53 -1.57 -6.75 -1.64
C ALA A 53 -1.49 -5.34 -1.02
N GLY A 54 -1.02 -4.34 -1.78
CA GLY A 54 -0.94 -2.95 -1.32
C GLY A 54 -2.31 -2.36 -0.96
N ARG A 55 -3.35 -2.65 -1.77
CA ARG A 55 -4.72 -2.20 -1.51
C ARG A 55 -5.31 -2.87 -0.27
N GLU A 56 -5.11 -4.18 -0.11
CA GLU A 56 -5.56 -4.92 1.08
C GLU A 56 -4.87 -4.40 2.35
N ALA A 57 -3.58 -4.08 2.27
CA ALA A 57 -2.83 -3.48 3.37
C ALA A 57 -3.40 -2.10 3.75
N VAL A 58 -3.68 -1.22 2.77
CA VAL A 58 -4.36 0.06 3.02
C VAL A 58 -5.72 -0.15 3.68
N ALA A 59 -6.54 -1.08 3.19
CA ALA A 59 -7.85 -1.36 3.78
C ALA A 59 -7.74 -1.84 5.24
N ARG A 60 -6.72 -2.64 5.58
CA ARG A 60 -6.45 -3.06 6.97
C ARG A 60 -6.07 -1.87 7.85
N TRP A 61 -5.21 -0.98 7.35
CA TRP A 61 -4.77 0.20 8.09
C TRP A 61 -5.88 1.25 8.23
N ASP A 62 -6.72 1.45 7.21
CA ASP A 62 -7.92 2.29 7.27
C ASP A 62 -8.94 1.74 8.29
N ALA A 63 -9.19 0.43 8.30
CA ALA A 63 -10.05 -0.20 9.29
C ALA A 63 -9.47 -0.06 10.72
N LYS A 64 -8.15 -0.19 10.87
CA LYS A 64 -7.45 -0.04 12.15
C LYS A 64 -7.49 1.41 12.65
N SER A 65 -7.27 2.40 11.78
CA SER A 65 -7.27 3.81 12.15
C SER A 65 -8.66 4.30 12.58
N LYS A 66 -9.73 3.86 11.90
CA LYS A 66 -11.13 4.14 12.28
C LYS A 66 -11.46 3.58 13.67
N LYS A 67 -10.90 2.44 14.04
CA LYS A 67 -11.13 1.82 15.36
C LYS A 67 -10.41 2.56 16.50
N VAL A 68 -9.30 3.25 16.22
CA VAL A 68 -8.52 3.99 17.22
C VAL A 68 -9.11 5.38 17.50
N ARG A 69 -9.92 5.96 16.60
CA ARG A 69 -10.60 7.26 16.80
C ARG A 69 -11.89 7.17 17.66
N LYS A 70 -12.13 6.10 18.42
CA LYS A 70 -13.36 5.90 19.21
C LYS A 70 -13.10 5.96 20.72
#